data_AF-A0A963X0B7-F1
#
_entry.id   AF-A0A963X0B7-F1
#
_cell.length_a   1.000
_cell.length_b   1.000
_cell.length_c   1.000
_cell.angle_alpha   90.00
_cell.angle_beta   90.00
_cell.angle_gamma   90.00
#
_symmetry.space_group_name_H-M   'P 1'
#
loop_
_entity.id
_entity.type
_entity.pdbx_description
1 polymer ?
#
loop_
_entity_poly.entity_id
_entity_poly.type
_entity_poly.pdbx_seq_one_letter_code
_entity_poly.pdbx_strand_id
1 'polypeptide(L)'
;MIRLARVSLWLTIAGHLALSPLAGLAAETGRPMTGAEFEAATTGRTLYYNSAGQAYGVEQYLPGRRVIWAFVGDDCRKGNWYENQEQICFVYEDNPDPQCWLFYQTPAGLTARSLGFPDSAPLIAVEQSPEAMACLGPNVGV
;
A
#
# COMPACT_ATOMS: atom_id res chain seq x y z
N MET A 1 44.66 -66.74 -27.92
CA MET A 1 45.59 -65.65 -27.53
C MET A 1 44.87 -64.32 -27.79
N ILE A 2 44.41 -63.66 -26.72
CA ILE A 2 44.81 -62.29 -26.28
C ILE A 2 44.13 -61.20 -27.16
N ARG A 3 43.02 -60.61 -26.67
CA ARG A 3 42.87 -59.26 -26.05
C ARG A 3 43.19 -58.11 -27.04
N LEU A 4 42.43 -57.02 -27.15
CA LEU A 4 42.22 -56.02 -26.09
C LEU A 4 40.84 -55.32 -26.13
N ALA A 5 40.29 -55.17 -24.92
CA ALA A 5 39.16 -54.34 -24.52
C ALA A 5 39.52 -52.84 -24.61
N ARG A 6 38.69 -52.01 -25.24
CA ARG A 6 37.59 -51.19 -24.67
C ARG A 6 38.00 -50.16 -23.59
N VAL A 7 37.85 -48.91 -24.02
CA VAL A 7 37.13 -47.78 -23.38
C VAL A 7 37.89 -46.97 -22.32
N SER A 8 38.15 -45.73 -22.73
CA SER A 8 38.47 -44.54 -21.94
C SER A 8 37.43 -44.22 -20.87
N LEU A 9 37.84 -43.60 -19.77
CA LEU A 9 37.53 -42.21 -19.40
C LEU A 9 37.74 -42.01 -17.89
N TRP A 10 38.21 -40.82 -17.56
CA TRP A 10 38.78 -40.38 -16.29
C TRP A 10 37.76 -40.27 -15.14
N LEU A 11 38.24 -40.43 -13.91
CA LEU A 11 37.48 -40.52 -12.65
C LEU A 11 37.36 -39.14 -11.95
N THR A 12 36.14 -38.80 -11.51
CA THR A 12 35.74 -38.08 -10.24
C THR A 12 36.18 -36.62 -10.03
N ILE A 13 35.43 -35.67 -9.44
CA ILE A 13 34.50 -35.66 -8.29
C ILE A 13 33.47 -34.53 -8.51
N ALA A 14 32.16 -34.81 -8.40
CA ALA A 14 31.10 -33.81 -8.38
C ALA A 14 30.70 -33.49 -6.92
N GLY A 15 31.18 -32.37 -6.38
CA GLY A 15 30.74 -31.83 -5.09
C GLY A 15 29.46 -31.01 -5.27
N HIS A 16 28.30 -31.58 -4.97
CA HIS A 16 27.03 -30.85 -4.99
C HIS A 16 26.82 -30.13 -3.66
N LEU A 17 27.13 -28.83 -3.60
CA LEU A 17 26.55 -27.93 -2.60
C LEU A 17 25.04 -27.83 -2.90
N ALA A 18 24.21 -28.49 -2.09
CA ALA A 18 22.76 -28.35 -2.13
C ALA A 18 22.36 -26.99 -1.53
N LEU A 19 22.29 -25.98 -2.39
CA LEU A 19 21.73 -24.67 -2.07
C LEU A 19 20.21 -24.83 -1.95
N SER A 20 19.69 -24.95 -0.73
CA SER A 20 18.24 -24.99 -0.49
C SER A 20 17.65 -23.59 -0.74
N PRO A 21 16.70 -23.43 -1.67
CA PRO A 21 16.04 -22.15 -1.89
C PRO A 21 15.13 -21.85 -0.71
N LEU A 22 15.41 -20.76 0.00
CA LEU A 22 14.43 -20.08 0.86
C LEU A 22 13.31 -19.59 -0.07
N ALA A 23 12.24 -20.38 -0.21
CA ALA A 23 11.01 -19.91 -0.79
C ALA A 23 10.46 -18.81 0.13
N GLY A 24 10.63 -17.55 -0.28
CA GLY A 24 9.97 -16.43 0.38
C GLY A 24 8.47 -16.64 0.31
N LEU A 25 7.81 -16.77 1.46
CA LEU A 25 6.36 -16.68 1.52
C LEU A 25 5.98 -15.26 1.10
N ALA A 26 5.51 -15.13 -0.14
CA ALA A 26 4.73 -13.95 -0.51
C ALA A 26 3.53 -13.93 0.44
N ALA A 27 3.48 -12.95 1.33
CA ALA A 27 2.29 -12.72 2.13
C ALA A 27 1.14 -12.44 1.16
N GLU A 28 0.16 -13.33 1.09
CA GLU A 28 -1.11 -13.04 0.43
C GLU A 28 -1.71 -11.83 1.13
N THR A 29 -1.59 -10.66 0.50
CA THR A 29 -2.52 -9.57 0.78
C THR A 29 -3.90 -10.12 0.47
N GLY A 30 -4.77 -10.23 1.48
CA GLY A 30 -6.12 -10.75 1.31
C GLY A 30 -6.93 -9.97 0.27
N ARG A 31 -8.24 -10.25 0.15
CA ARG A 31 -9.06 -9.48 -0.81
C ARG A 31 -9.07 -7.97 -0.48
N PRO A 32 -9.22 -7.09 -1.49
CA PRO A 32 -9.49 -5.68 -1.24
C PRO A 32 -10.74 -5.48 -0.38
N MET A 33 -10.72 -4.41 0.41
CA MET A 33 -11.86 -3.98 1.21
C MET A 33 -12.96 -3.41 0.31
N THR A 34 -14.20 -3.76 0.62
CA THR A 34 -15.38 -3.07 0.05
C THR A 34 -15.47 -1.65 0.62
N GLY A 35 -16.29 -0.82 -0.01
CA GLY A 35 -16.60 0.54 0.47
C GLY A 35 -17.20 0.54 1.86
N ALA A 36 -18.07 -0.42 2.19
CA ALA A 36 -18.65 -0.54 3.53
C ALA A 36 -17.61 -0.92 4.59
N GLU A 37 -16.69 -1.84 4.27
CA GLU A 37 -15.59 -2.22 5.17
C GLU A 37 -14.63 -1.05 5.38
N PHE A 38 -14.32 -0.33 4.30
CA PHE A 38 -13.48 0.86 4.34
C PHE A 38 -14.13 1.97 5.19
N GLU A 39 -15.43 2.24 4.99
CA GLU A 39 -16.18 3.23 5.77
C GLU A 39 -16.14 2.93 7.27
N ALA A 40 -16.37 1.67 7.64
CA ALA A 40 -16.33 1.23 9.03
C ALA A 40 -14.92 1.33 9.64
N ALA A 41 -13.89 1.07 8.84
CA ALA A 41 -12.49 1.12 9.29
C ALA A 41 -11.97 2.55 9.46
N THR A 42 -12.49 3.53 8.71
CA THR A 42 -11.90 4.86 8.59
C THR A 42 -12.72 5.99 9.20
N THR A 43 -14.06 5.93 9.13
CA THR A 43 -14.91 7.07 9.52
C THR A 43 -14.65 7.55 10.95
N GLY A 44 -14.46 8.87 11.10
CA GLY A 44 -14.17 9.52 12.38
C GLY A 44 -12.70 9.44 12.79
N ARG A 45 -11.81 8.98 11.92
CA ARG A 45 -10.37 8.83 12.19
C ARG A 45 -9.54 9.74 11.29
N THR A 46 -8.37 10.06 11.79
CA THR A 46 -7.26 10.67 11.06
C THR A 46 -6.16 9.62 10.94
N LEU A 47 -5.77 9.31 9.70
CA LEU A 47 -4.75 8.30 9.37
C LEU A 47 -3.48 8.98 8.86
N TYR A 48 -2.34 8.56 9.38
CA TYR A 48 -1.03 9.04 8.94
C TYR A 48 -0.39 8.00 8.02
N TYR A 49 -0.17 8.37 6.77
CA TYR A 49 0.33 7.50 5.72
C TYR A 49 1.84 7.67 5.53
N ASN A 50 2.53 6.54 5.43
CA ASN A 50 3.92 6.46 4.99
C ASN A 50 4.02 5.78 3.62
N SER A 51 4.98 6.21 2.82
CA SER A 51 5.38 5.55 1.57
C SER A 51 6.88 5.27 1.62
N ALA A 52 7.31 4.05 1.29
CA ALA A 52 8.72 3.63 1.36
C ALA A 52 9.43 3.99 2.69
N GLY A 53 8.68 3.94 3.81
CA GLY A 53 9.19 4.27 5.14
C GLY A 53 9.32 5.78 5.46
N GLN A 54 8.89 6.66 4.55
CA GLN A 54 8.87 8.11 4.75
C GLN A 54 7.43 8.60 4.97
N ALA A 55 7.26 9.63 5.80
CA ALA A 55 5.97 10.29 5.97
C ALA A 55 5.49 10.86 4.63
N TYR A 56 4.27 10.51 4.24
CA TYR A 56 3.70 10.87 2.94
C TYR A 56 2.60 11.91 3.07
N GLY A 57 1.65 11.67 3.97
CA GLY A 57 0.53 12.58 4.19
C GLY A 57 -0.37 12.11 5.32
N VAL A 58 -1.39 12.92 5.58
CA VAL A 58 -2.40 12.66 6.59
C VAL A 58 -3.78 12.82 5.97
N GLU A 59 -4.69 11.92 6.32
CA GLU A 59 -6.06 11.95 5.84
C GLU A 59 -7.06 11.83 6.99
N GLN A 60 -7.98 12.78 7.09
CA GLN A 60 -9.09 12.74 8.01
C GLN A 60 -10.37 12.28 7.29
N TYR A 61 -11.02 11.26 7.83
CA TYR A 61 -12.25 10.67 7.29
C TYR A 61 -13.46 11.13 8.09
N LEU A 62 -14.36 11.85 7.43
CA LEU A 62 -15.54 12.46 8.03
C LEU A 62 -16.82 11.68 7.67
N PRO A 63 -17.90 11.79 8.46
CA PRO A 63 -19.18 11.18 8.13
C PRO A 63 -19.72 11.63 6.76
N GLY A 64 -20.36 10.69 6.06
CA GLY A 64 -20.93 10.92 4.72
C GLY A 64 -19.88 10.89 3.62
N ARG A 65 -18.84 10.05 3.77
CA ARG A 65 -17.77 9.82 2.78
C ARG A 65 -17.02 11.07 2.34
N ARG A 66 -16.83 12.00 3.28
CA ARG A 66 -16.04 13.22 3.09
C ARG A 66 -14.65 13.00 3.66
N VAL A 67 -13.65 13.63 3.06
CA VAL A 67 -12.26 13.58 3.54
C VAL A 67 -11.61 14.94 3.54
N ILE A 68 -10.55 15.06 4.34
CA ILE A 68 -9.57 16.14 4.26
C ILE A 68 -8.20 15.48 4.10
N TRP A 69 -7.47 15.82 3.05
CA TRP A 69 -6.13 15.30 2.76
C TRP A 69 -5.09 16.40 2.86
N ALA A 70 -3.90 16.09 3.38
CA ALA A 70 -2.72 16.95 3.25
C ALA A 70 -1.47 16.10 3.04
N PHE A 71 -0.61 16.51 2.10
CA PHE A 71 0.77 16.01 2.08
C PHE A 71 1.54 16.63 3.25
N VAL A 72 2.65 16.01 3.63
CA VAL A 72 3.53 16.58 4.66
C VAL A 72 4.03 17.95 4.21
N GLY A 73 3.66 19.00 4.97
CA GLY A 73 4.07 20.38 4.71
C GLY A 73 3.17 21.17 3.74
N ASP A 74 2.08 20.57 3.26
CA ASP A 74 1.12 21.18 2.34
C ASP A 74 -0.17 21.64 3.03
N ASP A 75 -0.95 22.44 2.32
CA ASP A 75 -2.31 22.80 2.70
C ASP A 75 -3.30 21.63 2.55
N CYS A 76 -4.35 21.69 3.37
CA CYS A 76 -5.44 20.74 3.34
C CYS A 76 -6.32 20.88 2.10
N ARG A 77 -6.72 19.75 1.53
CA ARG A 77 -7.65 19.62 0.40
C ARG A 77 -8.88 18.86 0.86
N LYS A 78 -10.06 19.43 0.64
CA LYS A 78 -11.33 18.74 0.90
C LYS A 78 -11.67 17.83 -0.27
N GLY A 79 -12.24 16.67 0.05
CA GLY A 79 -12.66 15.73 -0.97
C GLY A 79 -13.82 14.85 -0.52
N ASN A 80 -14.21 13.96 -1.42
CA ASN A 80 -15.15 12.89 -1.16
C ASN A 80 -14.58 11.59 -1.70
N TRP A 81 -15.04 10.47 -1.16
CA TRP A 81 -14.69 9.16 -1.67
C TRP A 81 -15.93 8.33 -2.00
N TYR A 82 -15.77 7.39 -2.93
CA TYR A 82 -16.81 6.42 -3.28
C TYR A 82 -16.19 5.09 -3.69
N GLU A 83 -16.98 4.03 -3.58
CA GLU A 83 -16.61 2.72 -4.08
C GLU A 83 -16.90 2.61 -5.58
N ASN A 84 -15.93 2.10 -6.33
CA ASN A 84 -16.07 1.77 -7.74
C ASN A 84 -15.50 0.37 -7.98
N GLN A 85 -16.38 -0.61 -8.16
CA GLN A 85 -16.03 -2.03 -8.17
C GLN A 85 -15.33 -2.41 -6.84
N GLU A 86 -14.08 -2.86 -6.88
CA GLU A 86 -13.29 -3.22 -5.69
C GLU A 86 -12.39 -2.06 -5.20
N GLN A 87 -12.55 -0.87 -5.79
CA GLN A 87 -11.67 0.28 -5.59
C GLN A 87 -12.35 1.34 -4.73
N ILE A 88 -11.56 2.06 -3.96
CA ILE A 88 -11.98 3.28 -3.30
C ILE A 88 -11.37 4.45 -4.07
N CYS A 89 -12.22 5.28 -4.64
CA CYS A 89 -11.84 6.42 -5.46
C CYS A 89 -12.08 7.72 -4.70
N PHE A 90 -11.10 8.63 -4.76
CA PHE A 90 -11.12 9.93 -4.10
C PHE A 90 -11.16 11.03 -5.15
N VAL A 91 -11.95 12.07 -4.90
CA VAL A 91 -11.99 13.30 -5.70
C VAL A 91 -11.82 14.48 -4.76
N TYR A 92 -10.90 15.37 -5.09
CA TYR A 92 -10.53 16.53 -4.27
C TYR A 92 -10.94 17.84 -4.96
N GLU A 93 -11.09 18.90 -4.18
CA GLU A 93 -11.55 20.20 -4.67
C GLU A 93 -10.60 20.87 -5.68
N ASP A 94 -9.32 20.53 -5.65
CA ASP A 94 -8.28 21.04 -6.54
C ASP A 94 -8.02 20.14 -7.76
N ASN A 95 -8.56 18.92 -7.77
CA ASN A 95 -8.42 17.98 -8.89
C ASN A 95 -9.70 17.14 -9.08
N PRO A 96 -10.45 17.34 -10.18
CA PRO A 96 -11.67 16.58 -10.45
C PRO A 96 -11.39 15.14 -10.92
N ASP A 97 -10.15 14.79 -11.29
CA ASP A 97 -9.81 13.45 -11.76
C ASP A 97 -9.74 12.46 -10.57
N PRO A 98 -10.53 11.36 -10.58
CA PRO A 98 -10.55 10.42 -9.47
C PRO A 98 -9.21 9.69 -9.27
N GLN A 99 -8.76 9.64 -8.02
CA GLN A 99 -7.60 8.85 -7.59
C GLN A 99 -8.09 7.57 -6.93
N CYS A 100 -7.95 6.44 -7.62
CA CYS A 100 -8.48 5.15 -7.17
C CYS A 100 -7.39 4.22 -6.63
N TRP A 101 -7.71 3.58 -5.51
CA TRP A 101 -6.80 2.71 -4.76
C TRP A 101 -7.50 1.41 -4.35
N LEU A 102 -6.70 0.35 -4.20
CA LEU A 102 -7.13 -0.87 -3.51
C LEU A 102 -6.68 -0.79 -2.05
N PHE A 103 -7.62 -0.94 -1.11
CA PHE A 103 -7.35 -0.95 0.31
C PHE A 103 -7.35 -2.35 0.87
N TYR A 104 -6.41 -2.63 1.77
CA TYR A 104 -6.26 -3.92 2.44
C TYR A 104 -6.06 -3.71 3.92
N GLN A 105 -6.75 -4.51 4.74
CA GLN A 105 -6.41 -4.64 6.14
C GLN A 105 -5.24 -5.61 6.29
N THR A 106 -4.14 -5.15 6.86
CA THR A 106 -2.96 -5.98 7.14
C THR A 106 -2.59 -5.91 8.62
N PRO A 107 -1.69 -6.81 9.11
CA PRO A 107 -1.15 -6.70 10.46
C PRO A 107 -0.36 -5.40 10.72
N ALA A 108 0.18 -4.77 9.67
CA ALA A 108 0.93 -3.52 9.77
C ALA A 108 0.02 -2.27 9.76
N GLY A 109 -1.28 -2.44 9.50
CA GLY A 109 -2.23 -1.35 9.35
C GLY A 109 -3.02 -1.43 8.06
N LEU A 110 -3.71 -0.33 7.76
CA LEU A 110 -4.45 -0.16 6.52
C LEU A 110 -3.46 0.17 5.39
N THR A 111 -3.44 -0.62 4.32
CA THR A 111 -2.54 -0.42 3.19
C THR A 111 -3.32 -0.02 1.95
N ALA A 112 -2.91 1.05 1.28
CA ALA A 112 -3.44 1.50 0.00
C ALA A 112 -2.45 1.22 -1.13
N ARG A 113 -2.91 0.60 -2.22
CA ARG A 113 -2.12 0.31 -3.42
C ARG A 113 -2.67 1.06 -4.64
N SER A 114 -1.78 1.75 -5.35
CA SER A 114 -2.14 2.46 -6.59
C SER A 114 -2.35 1.48 -7.72
N LEU A 115 -3.34 1.75 -8.57
CA LEU A 115 -3.61 0.95 -9.77
C LEU A 115 -2.89 1.47 -11.03
N GLY A 116 -2.65 2.77 -11.11
CA GLY A 116 -1.96 3.38 -12.26
C GLY A 116 -0.46 3.12 -12.27
N PHE A 117 0.12 2.81 -11.11
CA PHE A 117 1.55 2.59 -10.92
C PHE A 117 1.77 1.37 -9.99
N PRO A 118 1.55 0.13 -10.47
CA PRO A 118 1.64 -1.07 -9.63
C PRO A 118 3.03 -1.30 -9.03
N ASP A 119 4.08 -0.73 -9.63
CA ASP A 119 5.46 -0.77 -9.13
C ASP A 119 5.76 0.30 -8.07
N SER A 120 4.82 1.21 -7.80
CA SER A 120 4.97 2.23 -6.75
C SER A 120 4.87 1.62 -5.35
N ALA A 121 5.62 2.18 -4.40
CA ALA A 121 5.52 1.76 -3.01
C ALA A 121 4.10 2.06 -2.49
N PRO A 122 3.44 1.11 -1.80
CA PRO A 122 2.11 1.34 -1.26
C PRO A 122 2.15 2.43 -0.19
N LEU A 123 1.01 3.07 0.04
CA LEU A 123 0.80 3.87 1.24
C LEU A 123 0.39 2.94 2.38
N ILE A 124 1.00 3.11 3.54
CA ILE A 124 0.70 2.33 4.74
C ILE A 124 0.30 3.32 5.83
N ALA A 125 -0.93 3.19 6.33
CA ALA A 125 -1.36 3.92 7.52
C ALA A 125 -0.62 3.34 8.73
N VAL A 126 0.35 4.09 9.25
CA VAL A 126 1.22 3.64 10.36
C VAL A 126 0.73 4.13 11.72
N GLU A 127 -0.15 5.13 11.74
CA GLU A 127 -0.74 5.69 12.95
C GLU A 127 -2.18 6.15 12.69
N GLN A 128 -3.01 6.09 13.73
CA GLN A 128 -4.40 6.54 13.70
C GLN A 128 -4.71 7.39 14.94
N SER A 129 -5.41 8.50 14.76
CA SER A 129 -5.83 9.40 15.84
C SER A 129 -7.28 9.85 15.63
N PRO A 130 -8.07 10.10 16.70
CA PRO A 130 -9.36 10.78 16.58
C PRO A 130 -9.21 12.31 16.41
N GLU A 131 -8.00 12.86 16.56
CA GLU A 131 -7.77 14.30 16.49
C GLU A 131 -7.96 14.83 15.07
N ALA A 132 -8.55 16.03 14.96
CA ALA A 132 -8.74 16.68 13.68
C ALA A 132 -7.42 17.19 13.11
N MET A 133 -7.31 17.20 11.77
CA MET A 133 -6.16 17.80 11.10
C MET A 133 -6.10 19.30 11.39
N ALA A 134 -4.92 19.78 11.79
CA ALA A 134 -4.65 21.21 11.96
C ALA A 134 -4.45 21.86 10.59
N CYS A 135 -5.55 22.10 9.88
CA CYS A 135 -5.53 22.79 8.59
C CYS A 135 -5.36 24.30 8.80
N LEU A 136 -4.33 24.88 8.21
CA LEU A 136 -4.22 26.33 8.05
C LEU A 136 -5.28 26.77 7.03
N GLY A 137 -6.50 27.03 7.49
CA GLY A 137 -7.51 27.65 6.62
C GLY A 137 -7.05 29.04 6.19
N PRO A 138 -7.43 29.52 4.99
CA PRO A 138 -7.26 30.93 4.68
C PRO A 138 -8.12 31.74 5.66
N ASN A 139 -7.45 32.57 6.47
CA ASN A 139 -7.97 33.51 7.48
C ASN A 139 -8.22 32.96 8.90
N VAL A 140 -7.16 33.00 9.73
CA VAL A 140 -7.27 33.43 11.13
C VAL A 140 -6.31 34.61 11.38
N GLY A 141 -6.45 35.66 10.57
CA GLY A 141 -5.99 36.99 10.92
C GLY A 141 -7.13 37.72 11.62
N VAL A 142 -6.96 38.00 12.91
CA VAL A 142 -7.84 38.90 13.69
C VAL A 142 -7.74 40.34 13.21
#